data_AF-A0A920EAU5-F1
#
_entry.id   AF-A0A920EAU5-F1
#
_cell.length_a   1.000
_cell.length_b   1.000
_cell.length_c   1.000
_cell.angle_alpha   90.00
_cell.angle_beta   90.00
_cell.angle_gamma   90.00
#
_symmetry.space_group_name_H-M   'P 1'
#
loop_
_entity.id
_entity.type
_entity.pdbx_description
1 polymer ?
#
loop_
_entity_poly.entity_id
_entity_poly.type
_entity_poly.pdbx_seq_one_letter_code
_entity_poly.pdbx_strand_id
1 'polypeptide(L)'
;MEKLGMGALLGVGQGSRRESRLVVMNWRGGGDEAPLALVGKGVTFDTGGISLKPAKGMEDMKWDMGGAAAVTGAMAAIAGRKINKNVVGVIGLVENMPDGNAQRPGDVVTAMSGKTIEVINTDAEGRLVLADALHYTETRFKPRMMVNLATLTGAIIVSLGKEFGGMFTNSNGLAEQLRAAGERTAEPVWHMPMGAAYHKMLKSHIADMKNIGGPYGGAITAACFLAKFVNDTPWAHLDIAGKAWSDKATATVPKGGTGYGVRLLNQLIDNWQDVTRDSDDAGADADAD
;
A
#
# COMPACT_ATOMS: atom_id res chain seq x y z
N MET A 1 -15.44 0.92 11.62
CA MET A 1 -15.04 1.40 10.28
C MET A 1 -16.16 2.17 9.62
N GLU A 2 -17.41 1.69 9.67
CA GLU A 2 -18.58 2.45 9.16
C GLU A 2 -18.70 3.85 9.78
N LYS A 3 -18.61 3.95 11.11
CA LYS A 3 -18.59 5.25 11.83
C LYS A 3 -17.43 6.17 11.44
N LEU A 4 -16.34 5.62 10.90
CA LEU A 4 -15.20 6.38 10.42
C LEU A 4 -15.32 6.73 8.93
N GLY A 5 -16.37 6.30 8.23
CA GLY A 5 -16.56 6.57 6.80
C GLY A 5 -15.62 5.80 5.88
N MET A 6 -15.07 4.65 6.31
CA MET A 6 -14.13 3.84 5.52
C MET A 6 -14.84 3.02 4.42
N GLY A 7 -15.59 3.68 3.55
CA GLY A 7 -16.42 3.03 2.54
C GLY A 7 -15.62 2.36 1.42
N ALA A 8 -14.38 2.78 1.16
CA ALA A 8 -13.54 2.14 0.16
C ALA A 8 -13.07 0.76 0.64
N LEU A 9 -12.57 0.66 1.87
CA LEU A 9 -12.15 -0.60 2.50
C LEU A 9 -13.34 -1.52 2.77
N LEU A 10 -14.45 -0.98 3.28
CA LEU A 10 -15.65 -1.76 3.55
C LEU A 10 -16.28 -2.31 2.26
N GLY A 11 -16.27 -1.51 1.19
CA GLY A 11 -16.76 -1.94 -0.13
C GLY A 11 -16.03 -3.18 -0.65
N VAL A 12 -14.72 -3.31 -0.42
CA VAL A 12 -13.97 -4.51 -0.81
C VAL A 12 -14.42 -5.74 -0.02
N GLY A 13 -14.53 -5.61 1.30
CA GLY A 13 -14.80 -6.77 2.15
C GLY A 13 -16.26 -7.21 2.22
N GLN A 14 -17.21 -6.39 1.74
CA GLN A 14 -18.65 -6.65 1.89
C GLN A 14 -19.14 -7.93 1.19
N GLY A 15 -18.37 -8.46 0.22
CA GLY A 15 -18.66 -9.72 -0.46
C GLY A 15 -18.22 -10.96 0.31
N SER A 16 -17.35 -10.82 1.32
CA SER A 16 -16.95 -11.96 2.17
C SER A 16 -17.85 -12.09 3.39
N ARG A 17 -18.05 -13.32 3.84
CA ARG A 17 -18.61 -13.61 5.17
C ARG A 17 -17.63 -13.28 6.30
N ARG A 18 -16.33 -13.11 6.00
CA ARG A 18 -15.32 -12.69 6.96
C ARG A 18 -15.26 -11.19 7.01
N GLU A 19 -15.58 -10.65 8.18
CA GLU A 19 -15.63 -9.20 8.36
C GLU A 19 -14.26 -8.54 8.20
N SER A 20 -14.26 -7.38 7.55
CA SER A 20 -13.08 -6.52 7.44
C SER A 20 -12.58 -6.04 8.80
N ARG A 21 -11.26 -5.82 8.92
CA ARG A 21 -10.60 -5.27 10.10
C ARG A 21 -9.56 -4.23 9.73
N LEU A 22 -9.39 -3.23 10.59
CA LEU A 22 -8.22 -2.36 10.60
C LEU A 22 -7.48 -2.59 11.91
N VAL A 23 -6.21 -2.98 11.83
CA VAL A 23 -5.38 -3.24 13.03
C VAL A 23 -4.35 -2.14 13.15
N VAL A 24 -4.19 -1.62 14.38
CA VAL A 24 -3.22 -0.58 14.73
C VAL A 24 -2.27 -1.12 15.80
N MET A 25 -0.98 -1.13 15.49
CA MET A 25 0.11 -1.53 16.38
C MET A 25 0.90 -0.27 16.76
N ASN A 26 1.10 -0.02 18.05
CA ASN A 26 1.82 1.16 18.53
C ASN A 26 3.07 0.74 19.32
N TRP A 27 4.24 1.17 18.86
CA TRP A 27 5.48 1.15 19.62
C TRP A 27 5.81 2.57 20.10
N ARG A 28 5.90 2.77 21.42
CA ARG A 28 6.09 4.09 22.04
C ARG A 28 7.47 4.21 22.70
N GLY A 29 8.53 4.16 21.89
CA GLY A 29 9.91 4.24 22.38
C GLY A 29 10.51 5.65 22.40
N GLY A 30 9.87 6.63 21.75
CA GLY A 30 10.42 7.97 21.50
C GLY A 30 9.71 9.10 22.26
N GLY A 31 9.10 8.82 23.41
CA GLY A 31 8.41 9.84 24.21
C GLY A 31 7.27 10.52 23.45
N ASP A 32 7.32 11.86 23.36
CA ASP A 32 6.27 12.70 22.73
C ASP A 32 6.49 12.96 21.23
N GLU A 33 7.53 12.36 20.62
CA GLU A 33 7.80 12.52 19.19
C GLU A 33 6.64 12.00 18.33
N ALA A 34 6.34 12.69 17.22
CA ALA A 34 5.43 12.16 16.21
C ALA A 34 6.00 10.83 15.63
N PRO A 35 5.14 9.81 15.40
CA PRO A 35 5.62 8.49 15.02
C PRO A 35 6.10 8.43 13.57
N LEU A 36 6.92 7.42 13.27
CA LEU A 36 7.11 6.91 11.91
C LEU A 36 6.00 5.91 11.61
N ALA A 37 5.37 5.99 10.44
CA ALA A 37 4.21 5.16 10.13
C ALA A 37 4.49 4.12 9.03
N LEU A 38 4.07 2.89 9.29
CA LEU A 38 4.12 1.76 8.37
C LEU A 38 2.69 1.31 8.05
N VAL A 39 2.32 1.18 6.78
CA VAL A 39 0.95 0.80 6.36
C VAL A 39 0.96 -0.43 5.45
N GLY A 40 0.12 -1.43 5.68
CA GLY A 40 0.15 -2.70 4.94
C GLY A 40 -1.18 -3.08 4.30
N LYS A 41 -1.17 -3.41 3.00
CA LYS A 41 -2.28 -4.12 2.34
C LYS A 41 -2.37 -5.53 2.91
N GLY A 42 -3.55 -5.90 3.41
CA GLY A 42 -3.82 -7.19 4.05
C GLY A 42 -5.01 -7.92 3.44
N VAL A 43 -5.05 -8.06 2.13
CA VAL A 43 -6.09 -8.90 1.49
C VAL A 43 -5.75 -10.35 1.77
N THR A 44 -6.45 -10.99 2.71
CA THR A 44 -6.08 -12.32 3.22
C THR A 44 -6.36 -13.43 2.21
N PHE A 45 -7.28 -13.17 1.28
CA PHE A 45 -7.48 -13.96 0.07
C PHE A 45 -8.12 -13.07 -1.00
N ASP A 46 -7.58 -13.10 -2.21
CA ASP A 46 -8.03 -12.27 -3.33
C ASP A 46 -8.51 -13.13 -4.51
N THR A 47 -9.82 -13.26 -4.68
CA THR A 47 -10.39 -13.88 -5.88
C THR A 47 -10.52 -12.89 -7.03
N GLY A 48 -10.35 -11.59 -6.77
CA GLY A 48 -10.73 -10.47 -7.64
C GLY A 48 -12.17 -10.01 -7.53
N GLY A 49 -12.97 -10.59 -6.63
CA GLY A 49 -14.39 -10.24 -6.49
C GLY A 49 -15.22 -10.59 -7.74
N ILE A 50 -16.07 -9.67 -8.21
CA ILE A 50 -16.88 -9.84 -9.43
C ILE A 50 -16.01 -9.88 -10.70
N SER A 51 -14.93 -9.11 -10.73
CA SER A 51 -13.84 -9.20 -11.71
C SER A 51 -12.95 -10.42 -11.43
N LEU A 52 -13.58 -11.60 -11.39
CA LEU A 52 -12.99 -12.86 -10.94
C LEU A 52 -11.70 -13.21 -11.71
N LYS A 53 -10.64 -13.51 -10.96
CA LYS A 53 -9.38 -14.00 -11.52
C LYS A 53 -9.57 -15.35 -12.23
N PRO A 54 -8.73 -15.69 -13.23
CA PRO A 54 -8.66 -17.04 -13.77
C PRO A 54 -8.30 -18.07 -12.68
N ALA A 55 -8.78 -19.30 -12.81
CA ALA A 55 -8.55 -20.36 -11.83
C ALA A 55 -7.06 -20.71 -11.64
N LYS A 56 -6.25 -20.61 -12.70
CA LYS A 56 -4.83 -20.96 -12.67
C LYS A 56 -4.05 -19.97 -11.80
N GLY A 57 -3.49 -20.44 -10.68
CA GLY A 57 -2.69 -19.64 -9.77
C GLY A 57 -3.52 -18.83 -8.76
N MET A 58 -4.83 -19.08 -8.64
CA MET A 58 -5.66 -18.41 -7.65
C MET A 58 -5.37 -18.90 -6.22
N GLU A 59 -4.91 -20.14 -6.06
CA GLU A 59 -4.50 -20.72 -4.77
C GLU A 59 -3.36 -19.95 -4.10
N ASP A 60 -2.58 -19.24 -4.90
CA ASP A 60 -1.48 -18.40 -4.47
C ASP A 60 -1.98 -17.07 -3.89
N MET A 61 -3.20 -16.61 -4.19
CA MET A 61 -3.73 -15.33 -3.70
C MET A 61 -3.95 -15.27 -2.18
N LYS A 62 -3.64 -16.34 -1.44
CA LYS A 62 -3.44 -16.31 0.02
C LYS A 62 -2.27 -15.43 0.47
N TRP A 63 -1.30 -15.14 -0.41
CA TRP A 63 -0.17 -14.26 -0.08
C TRP A 63 -0.45 -12.78 -0.36
N ASP A 64 -1.66 -12.42 -0.79
CA ASP A 64 -2.03 -11.02 -1.10
C ASP A 64 -2.16 -10.10 0.13
N MET A 65 -1.75 -10.62 1.28
CA MET A 65 -1.53 -9.94 2.55
C MET A 65 -0.05 -9.70 2.85
N GLY A 66 0.84 -9.87 1.86
CA GLY A 66 2.29 -9.74 2.03
C GLY A 66 2.73 -8.37 2.56
N GLY A 67 2.02 -7.30 2.19
CA GLY A 67 2.25 -5.96 2.73
C GLY A 67 1.97 -5.88 4.24
N ALA A 68 0.82 -6.38 4.67
CA ALA A 68 0.46 -6.48 6.09
C ALA A 68 1.40 -7.40 6.87
N ALA A 69 1.86 -8.50 6.25
CA ALA A 69 2.85 -9.40 6.84
C ALA A 69 4.18 -8.68 7.11
N ALA A 70 4.68 -7.93 6.14
CA ALA A 70 5.92 -7.16 6.26
C ALA A 70 5.83 -6.10 7.37
N VAL A 71 4.73 -5.34 7.43
CA VAL A 71 4.50 -4.35 8.49
C VAL A 71 4.41 -5.02 9.87
N THR A 72 3.66 -6.12 9.99
CA THR A 72 3.52 -6.84 11.27
C THR A 72 4.85 -7.41 11.74
N GLY A 73 5.63 -8.03 10.84
CA GLY A 73 6.96 -8.53 11.13
C GLY A 73 7.93 -7.42 11.51
N ALA A 74 7.87 -6.27 10.83
CA ALA A 74 8.67 -5.11 11.17
C ALA A 74 8.35 -4.59 12.59
N MET A 75 7.06 -4.45 12.92
CA MET A 75 6.62 -4.02 14.25
C MET A 75 7.05 -4.99 15.35
N ALA A 76 6.98 -6.30 15.11
CA ALA A 76 7.46 -7.31 16.05
C ALA A 76 8.98 -7.17 16.32
N ALA A 77 9.79 -6.98 15.26
CA ALA A 77 11.23 -6.79 15.39
C ALA A 77 11.56 -5.46 16.11
N ILE A 78 10.87 -4.37 15.78
CA ILE A 78 11.01 -3.06 16.43
C ILE A 78 10.77 -3.16 17.93
N ALA A 79 9.68 -3.81 18.34
CA ALA A 79 9.35 -4.02 19.74
C ALA A 79 10.38 -4.90 20.45
N GLY A 80 10.84 -5.97 19.81
CA GLY A 80 11.88 -6.86 20.36
C GLY A 80 13.23 -6.16 20.57
N ARG A 81 13.56 -5.19 19.71
CA ARG A 81 14.79 -4.39 19.78
C ARG A 81 14.72 -3.21 20.73
N LYS A 82 13.50 -2.83 21.15
CA LYS A 82 13.24 -1.72 22.08
C LYS A 82 13.85 -0.38 21.65
N ILE A 83 13.66 -0.03 20.37
CA ILE A 83 14.23 1.21 19.82
C ILE A 83 13.66 2.46 20.52
N ASN A 84 14.42 3.55 20.51
CA ASN A 84 14.08 4.82 21.14
C ASN A 84 13.29 5.77 20.20
N LYS A 85 12.47 5.23 19.30
CA LYS A 85 11.61 6.01 18.38
C LYS A 85 10.15 5.57 18.51
N ASN A 86 9.22 6.47 18.22
CA ASN A 86 7.80 6.12 18.10
C ASN A 86 7.51 5.54 16.70
N VAL A 87 6.84 4.39 16.63
CA VAL A 87 6.45 3.75 15.37
C VAL A 87 5.02 3.26 15.45
N VAL A 88 4.22 3.53 14.42
CA VAL A 88 2.87 2.99 14.28
C VAL A 88 2.78 2.10 13.04
N GLY A 89 2.22 0.89 13.21
CA GLY A 89 1.90 -0.02 12.12
C GLY A 89 0.40 -0.10 11.94
N VAL A 90 -0.11 0.14 10.73
CA VAL A 90 -1.54 0.06 10.39
C VAL A 90 -1.74 -0.92 9.25
N ILE A 91 -2.62 -1.91 9.41
CA ILE A 91 -2.91 -2.89 8.35
C ILE A 91 -4.41 -3.01 8.12
N GLY A 92 -4.81 -2.97 6.84
CA GLY A 92 -6.19 -3.17 6.41
C GLY A 92 -6.40 -4.61 5.98
N LEU A 93 -7.21 -5.35 6.75
CA LEU A 93 -7.48 -6.77 6.55
C LEU A 93 -8.87 -6.99 5.96
N VAL A 94 -8.93 -7.63 4.80
CA VAL A 94 -10.18 -7.98 4.09
C VAL A 94 -10.02 -9.31 3.35
N GLU A 95 -11.12 -9.95 2.97
CA GLU A 95 -11.13 -10.89 1.84
C GLU A 95 -11.87 -10.23 0.68
N ASN A 96 -11.37 -10.42 -0.55
CA ASN A 96 -12.05 -9.96 -1.76
C ASN A 96 -12.70 -11.18 -2.43
N MET A 97 -14.04 -11.28 -2.34
CA MET A 97 -14.81 -12.48 -2.71
C MET A 97 -16.00 -12.11 -3.61
N PRO A 98 -16.35 -12.93 -4.62
CA PRO A 98 -17.62 -12.81 -5.31
C PRO A 98 -18.76 -13.27 -4.39
N ASP A 99 -19.82 -12.49 -4.35
CA ASP A 99 -21.07 -12.79 -3.66
C ASP A 99 -22.19 -11.92 -4.25
N GLY A 100 -23.45 -12.24 -3.96
CA GLY A 100 -24.59 -11.39 -4.36
C GLY A 100 -24.53 -9.97 -3.79
N ASN A 101 -23.81 -9.76 -2.68
CA ASN A 101 -23.58 -8.46 -2.06
C ASN A 101 -22.21 -7.84 -2.42
N ALA A 102 -21.38 -8.50 -3.23
CA ALA A 102 -20.05 -7.99 -3.56
C ALA A 102 -20.10 -6.66 -4.36
N GLN A 103 -19.04 -5.86 -4.22
CA GLN A 103 -18.87 -4.65 -5.00
C GLN A 103 -18.88 -4.96 -6.50
N ARG A 104 -19.47 -4.07 -7.31
CA ARG A 104 -19.67 -4.28 -8.75
C ARG A 104 -18.85 -3.27 -9.56
N PRO A 105 -18.39 -3.66 -10.75
CA PRO A 105 -17.91 -2.70 -11.74
C PRO A 105 -18.96 -1.59 -12.00
N GLY A 106 -18.55 -0.34 -11.87
CA GLY A 106 -19.39 0.86 -11.99
C GLY A 106 -19.94 1.40 -10.66
N ASP A 107 -19.80 0.68 -9.54
CA ASP A 107 -20.17 1.22 -8.24
C ASP A 107 -19.28 2.43 -7.88
N VAL A 108 -19.87 3.44 -7.25
CA VAL A 108 -19.14 4.58 -6.67
C VAL A 108 -19.13 4.44 -5.15
N VAL A 109 -17.93 4.40 -4.57
CA VAL A 109 -17.74 4.38 -3.11
C VAL A 109 -17.17 5.70 -2.62
N THR A 110 -17.50 6.06 -1.38
CA THR A 110 -16.91 7.22 -0.69
C THR A 110 -15.87 6.73 0.30
N ALA A 111 -14.63 7.18 0.17
CA ALA A 111 -13.55 6.89 1.11
C ALA A 111 -13.67 7.74 2.39
N MET A 112 -12.91 7.38 3.42
CA MET A 112 -12.82 8.13 4.69
C MET A 112 -12.41 9.59 4.47
N SER A 113 -11.64 9.87 3.42
CA SER A 113 -11.24 11.22 3.03
C SER A 113 -12.38 12.07 2.45
N GLY A 114 -13.57 11.49 2.24
CA GLY A 114 -14.69 12.11 1.53
C GLY A 114 -14.58 12.02 0.00
N LYS A 115 -13.44 11.59 -0.55
CA LYS A 115 -13.25 11.42 -1.99
C LYS A 115 -14.06 10.24 -2.51
N THR A 116 -14.63 10.38 -3.69
CA THR A 116 -15.43 9.36 -4.37
C THR A 116 -14.59 8.58 -5.39
N ILE A 117 -14.80 7.26 -5.45
CA ILE A 117 -14.05 6.35 -6.30
C ILE A 117 -15.02 5.49 -7.12
N GLU A 118 -14.94 5.61 -8.45
CA GLU A 118 -15.60 4.70 -9.39
C GLU A 118 -14.79 3.40 -9.48
N VAL A 119 -15.41 2.29 -9.09
CA VAL A 119 -14.78 0.97 -9.11
C VAL A 119 -15.01 0.34 -10.47
N ILE A 120 -14.01 0.43 -11.34
CA ILE A 120 -14.08 -0.15 -12.70
C ILE A 120 -13.71 -1.62 -12.70
N ASN A 121 -12.79 -2.02 -11.83
CA ASN A 121 -12.33 -3.40 -11.71
C ASN A 121 -12.20 -3.77 -10.23
N THR A 122 -12.91 -4.79 -9.80
CA THR A 122 -12.93 -5.22 -8.38
C THR A 122 -11.69 -6.02 -7.98
N ASP A 123 -10.83 -6.37 -8.94
CA ASP A 123 -9.49 -6.94 -8.76
C ASP A 123 -8.40 -5.86 -8.59
N ALA A 124 -8.81 -4.59 -8.55
CA ALA A 124 -7.99 -3.46 -8.15
C ALA A 124 -8.42 -2.97 -6.75
N GLU A 125 -8.61 -3.91 -5.83
CA GLU A 125 -9.14 -3.76 -4.48
C GLU A 125 -8.11 -3.24 -3.47
N GLY A 126 -6.85 -3.67 -3.60
CA GLY A 126 -5.82 -3.38 -2.59
C GLY A 126 -5.59 -1.89 -2.39
N ARG A 127 -5.75 -1.10 -3.46
CA ARG A 127 -5.67 0.36 -3.40
C ARG A 127 -6.88 1.00 -2.72
N LEU A 128 -8.07 0.39 -2.80
CA LEU A 128 -9.27 0.84 -2.08
C LEU A 128 -9.11 0.61 -0.57
N VAL A 129 -8.59 -0.55 -0.18
CA VAL A 129 -8.24 -0.85 1.23
C VAL A 129 -7.22 0.16 1.75
N LEU A 130 -6.17 0.42 0.97
CA LEU A 130 -5.12 1.35 1.34
C LEU A 130 -5.56 2.82 1.34
N ALA A 131 -6.51 3.23 0.50
CA ALA A 131 -7.03 4.60 0.49
C ALA A 131 -7.50 5.03 1.90
N ASP A 132 -8.32 4.19 2.53
CA ASP A 132 -8.80 4.45 3.89
C ASP A 132 -7.72 4.26 4.94
N ALA A 133 -6.86 3.24 4.79
CA ALA A 133 -5.79 2.98 5.77
C ALA A 133 -4.73 4.09 5.80
N LEU A 134 -4.33 4.62 4.64
CA LEU A 134 -3.40 5.73 4.50
C LEU A 134 -3.99 7.01 5.09
N HIS A 135 -5.21 7.37 4.68
CA HIS A 135 -5.87 8.57 5.15
C HIS A 135 -6.13 8.53 6.66
N TYR A 136 -6.58 7.39 7.19
CA TYR A 136 -6.69 7.18 8.64
C TYR A 136 -5.35 7.38 9.34
N THR A 137 -4.28 6.79 8.80
CA THR A 137 -2.95 6.86 9.42
C THR A 137 -2.44 8.30 9.48
N GLU A 138 -2.54 9.04 8.38
CA GLU A 138 -2.13 10.44 8.30
C GLU A 138 -2.91 11.32 9.28
N THR A 139 -4.23 11.28 9.23
CA THR A 139 -5.09 12.15 10.05
C THR A 139 -5.06 11.82 11.53
N ARG A 140 -4.96 10.53 11.88
CA ARG A 140 -5.01 10.06 13.26
C ARG A 140 -3.68 10.22 14.01
N PHE A 141 -2.56 10.05 13.31
CA PHE A 141 -1.22 9.99 13.93
C PHE A 141 -0.30 11.13 13.53
N LYS A 142 -0.58 11.85 12.44
CA LYS A 142 0.25 12.95 11.92
C LYS A 142 1.74 12.57 11.89
N PRO A 143 2.10 11.46 11.23
CA PRO A 143 3.43 10.89 11.36
C PRO A 143 4.47 11.75 10.63
N ARG A 144 5.75 11.60 11.01
CA ARG A 144 6.89 12.27 10.34
C ARG A 144 7.12 11.76 8.91
N MET A 145 6.71 10.52 8.65
CA MET A 145 6.70 9.87 7.34
C MET A 145 5.71 8.71 7.31
N MET A 146 5.28 8.32 6.11
CA MET A 146 4.53 7.08 5.88
C MET A 146 5.21 6.21 4.83
N VAL A 147 5.41 4.93 5.14
CA VAL A 147 5.78 3.92 4.13
C VAL A 147 4.71 2.85 4.08
N ASN A 148 4.11 2.63 2.90
CA ASN A 148 3.16 1.53 2.72
C ASN A 148 3.68 0.43 1.82
N LEU A 149 3.33 -0.81 2.13
CA LEU A 149 3.71 -2.00 1.37
C LEU A 149 2.47 -2.72 0.88
N ALA A 150 2.51 -3.18 -0.36
CA ALA A 150 1.43 -3.99 -0.92
C ALA A 150 1.91 -4.90 -2.05
N THR A 151 1.33 -6.08 -2.11
CA THR A 151 1.28 -6.95 -3.28
C THR A 151 0.24 -6.36 -4.24
N LEU A 152 0.56 -5.21 -4.86
CA LEU A 152 -0.49 -4.35 -5.41
C LEU A 152 -0.80 -4.64 -6.87
N THR A 153 0.21 -4.89 -7.70
CA THR A 153 -0.01 -5.00 -9.14
C THR A 153 0.77 -6.15 -9.78
N GLY A 154 0.14 -6.83 -10.74
CA GLY A 154 0.88 -7.69 -11.67
C GLY A 154 1.81 -6.88 -12.59
N ALA A 155 1.50 -5.61 -12.83
CA ALA A 155 2.28 -4.71 -13.67
C ALA A 155 3.71 -4.51 -13.14
N ILE A 156 3.91 -4.42 -11.82
CA ILE A 156 5.28 -4.27 -11.28
C ILE A 156 6.14 -5.51 -11.53
N ILE A 157 5.53 -6.70 -11.53
CA ILE A 157 6.21 -7.96 -11.83
C ILE A 157 6.65 -7.97 -13.30
N VAL A 158 5.80 -7.50 -14.20
CA VAL A 158 6.14 -7.37 -15.63
C VAL A 158 7.30 -6.38 -15.83
N SER A 159 7.34 -5.30 -15.06
CA SER A 159 8.37 -4.25 -15.19
C SER A 159 9.73 -4.62 -14.56
N LEU A 160 9.73 -5.13 -13.32
CA LEU A 160 10.95 -5.32 -12.52
C LEU A 160 11.27 -6.80 -12.23
N GLY A 161 10.44 -7.73 -12.70
CA GLY A 161 10.57 -9.15 -12.39
C GLY A 161 10.42 -9.44 -10.90
N LYS A 162 11.28 -10.34 -10.40
CA LYS A 162 11.36 -10.71 -8.98
C LYS A 162 12.59 -10.12 -8.28
N GLU A 163 13.26 -9.17 -8.91
CA GLU A 163 14.56 -8.64 -8.45
C GLU A 163 14.37 -7.50 -7.45
N PHE A 164 13.61 -6.47 -7.81
CA PHE A 164 13.38 -5.26 -7.00
C PHE A 164 11.94 -5.14 -6.50
N GLY A 165 11.74 -4.50 -5.35
CA GLY A 165 10.45 -3.89 -5.00
C GLY A 165 10.29 -2.55 -5.74
N GLY A 166 9.11 -2.26 -6.28
CA GLY A 166 8.83 -0.99 -6.95
C GLY A 166 8.56 0.11 -5.94
N MET A 167 9.39 1.16 -5.90
CA MET A 167 9.25 2.29 -5.00
C MET A 167 8.68 3.51 -5.73
N PHE A 168 7.62 4.09 -5.18
CA PHE A 168 7.00 5.33 -5.64
C PHE A 168 6.93 6.28 -4.45
N THR A 169 7.27 7.56 -4.61
CA THR A 169 7.38 8.49 -3.48
C THR A 169 7.17 9.93 -3.91
N ASN A 170 6.69 10.75 -2.97
CA ASN A 170 6.62 12.22 -3.10
C ASN A 170 7.80 12.93 -2.42
N SER A 171 8.84 12.18 -2.04
CA SER A 171 10.00 12.68 -1.31
C SER A 171 11.27 11.99 -1.79
N ASN A 172 12.16 12.74 -2.44
CA ASN A 172 13.48 12.29 -2.88
C ASN A 172 14.36 11.91 -1.68
N GLY A 173 14.26 12.64 -0.57
CA GLY A 173 14.95 12.30 0.66
C GLY A 173 14.54 10.92 1.20
N LEU A 174 13.24 10.61 1.18
CA LEU A 174 12.74 9.29 1.56
C LEU A 174 13.18 8.20 0.57
N ALA A 175 13.21 8.52 -0.74
CA ALA A 175 13.66 7.61 -1.79
C ALA A 175 15.11 7.14 -1.55
N GLU A 176 16.01 8.08 -1.25
CA GLU A 176 17.42 7.78 -0.99
C GLU A 176 17.62 6.94 0.27
N GLN A 177 16.89 7.24 1.34
CA GLN A 177 16.96 6.45 2.57
C GLN A 177 16.46 5.01 2.36
N LEU A 178 15.37 4.83 1.61
CA LEU A 178 14.85 3.51 1.26
C LEU A 178 15.81 2.71 0.36
N ARG A 179 16.41 3.36 -0.65
CA ARG A 179 17.43 2.74 -1.50
C ARG A 179 18.62 2.27 -0.67
N ALA A 180 19.16 3.14 0.19
CA ALA A 180 20.28 2.81 1.06
C ALA A 180 19.92 1.69 2.08
N ALA A 181 18.70 1.67 2.61
CA ALA A 181 18.23 0.60 3.47
C ALA A 181 18.11 -0.74 2.72
N GLY A 182 17.64 -0.72 1.47
CA GLY A 182 17.54 -1.90 0.62
C GLY A 182 18.89 -2.52 0.27
N GLU A 183 19.87 -1.67 -0.05
CA GLU A 183 21.26 -2.09 -0.29
C GLU A 183 21.87 -2.79 0.94
N ARG A 184 21.71 -2.21 2.13
CA ARG A 184 22.25 -2.78 3.39
C ARG A 184 21.60 -4.11 3.79
N THR A 185 20.34 -4.32 3.41
CA THR A 185 19.53 -5.47 3.84
C THR A 185 19.40 -6.57 2.78
N ALA A 186 19.98 -6.34 1.60
CA ALA A 186 19.75 -7.15 0.40
C ALA A 186 18.26 -7.29 0.05
N GLU A 187 17.48 -6.25 0.32
CA GLU A 187 16.07 -6.10 -0.07
C GLU A 187 15.94 -4.88 -1.00
N PRO A 188 16.48 -4.97 -2.22
CA PRO A 188 16.64 -3.79 -3.07
C PRO A 188 15.28 -3.27 -3.56
N VAL A 189 15.18 -1.94 -3.68
CA VAL A 189 14.04 -1.22 -4.22
C VAL A 189 14.47 -0.42 -5.45
N TRP A 190 13.56 -0.21 -6.39
CA TRP A 190 13.81 0.60 -7.59
C TRP A 190 12.83 1.76 -7.65
N HIS A 191 13.35 2.99 -7.83
CA HIS A 191 12.53 4.18 -7.90
C HIS A 191 11.80 4.26 -9.25
N MET A 192 10.48 4.18 -9.19
CA MET A 192 9.56 4.25 -10.32
C MET A 192 8.98 5.67 -10.44
N PRO A 193 8.67 6.14 -11.67
CA PRO A 193 8.19 7.49 -11.87
C PRO A 193 6.75 7.67 -11.37
N MET A 194 6.41 8.91 -11.04
CA MET A 194 5.05 9.42 -10.85
C MET A 194 4.90 10.73 -11.62
N GLY A 195 3.68 11.15 -11.94
CA GLY A 195 3.47 12.45 -12.58
C GLY A 195 2.08 12.69 -13.17
N ALA A 196 1.83 13.93 -13.58
CA ALA A 196 0.53 14.45 -14.03
C ALA A 196 -0.16 13.58 -15.10
N ALA A 197 0.60 13.06 -16.07
CA ALA A 197 0.06 12.22 -17.14
C ALA A 197 -0.63 10.95 -16.59
N TYR A 198 -0.06 10.34 -15.55
CA TYR A 198 -0.61 9.14 -14.91
C TYR A 198 -1.80 9.49 -14.00
N HIS A 199 -1.79 10.65 -13.34
CA HIS A 199 -2.95 11.14 -12.60
C HIS A 199 -4.17 11.33 -13.50
N LYS A 200 -3.97 11.91 -14.70
CA LYS A 200 -5.06 12.12 -15.69
C LYS A 200 -5.73 10.83 -16.14
N MET A 201 -4.99 9.71 -16.18
CA MET A 201 -5.53 8.40 -16.55
C MET A 201 -6.63 7.91 -15.58
N LEU A 202 -6.60 8.38 -14.33
CA LEU A 202 -7.56 8.04 -13.28
C LEU A 202 -8.84 8.88 -13.33
N LYS A 203 -9.00 9.83 -14.26
CA LYS A 203 -10.21 10.67 -14.34
C LYS A 203 -11.47 9.81 -14.51
N SER A 204 -12.48 10.09 -13.70
CA SER A 204 -13.83 9.53 -13.81
C SER A 204 -14.81 10.60 -14.32
N HIS A 205 -15.93 10.16 -14.89
CA HIS A 205 -17.03 11.04 -15.29
C HIS A 205 -18.11 11.18 -14.21
N ILE A 206 -18.11 10.30 -13.20
CA ILE A 206 -19.17 10.19 -12.19
C ILE A 206 -18.65 10.20 -10.74
N ALA A 207 -17.33 10.22 -10.57
CA ALA A 207 -16.64 10.28 -9.28
C ALA A 207 -15.36 11.13 -9.41
N ASP A 208 -14.66 11.37 -8.30
CA ASP A 208 -13.40 12.12 -8.31
C ASP A 208 -12.28 11.35 -9.02
N MET A 209 -12.33 10.01 -9.02
CA MET A 209 -11.39 9.15 -9.72
C MET A 209 -11.93 7.74 -9.99
N LYS A 210 -11.33 7.04 -10.93
CA LYS A 210 -11.47 5.59 -11.13
C LYS A 210 -10.43 4.85 -10.29
N ASN A 211 -10.73 3.63 -9.88
CA ASN A 211 -9.73 2.77 -9.23
C ASN A 211 -8.71 2.17 -10.23
N ILE A 212 -8.86 2.36 -11.55
CA ILE A 212 -7.88 1.89 -12.55
C ILE A 212 -7.66 2.93 -13.65
N GLY A 213 -6.42 3.05 -14.13
CA GLY A 213 -6.04 4.03 -15.17
C GLY A 213 -6.12 3.51 -16.61
N GLY A 214 -6.30 2.21 -16.81
CA GLY A 214 -6.25 1.57 -18.13
C GLY A 214 -5.22 0.43 -18.19
N PRO A 215 -4.91 -0.09 -19.40
CA PRO A 215 -4.06 -1.27 -19.55
C PRO A 215 -2.55 -1.00 -19.40
N TYR A 216 -2.11 0.25 -19.54
CA TYR A 216 -0.69 0.62 -19.52
C TYR A 216 -0.33 1.38 -18.23
N GLY A 217 0.92 1.23 -17.78
CA GLY A 217 1.40 1.94 -16.58
C GLY A 217 0.67 1.53 -15.29
N GLY A 218 0.20 0.27 -15.20
CA GLY A 218 -0.66 -0.19 -14.10
C GLY A 218 -0.07 0.04 -12.69
N ALA A 219 1.23 -0.19 -12.51
CA ALA A 219 1.91 0.06 -11.23
C ALA A 219 1.97 1.57 -10.90
N ILE A 220 2.29 2.39 -11.89
CA ILE A 220 2.41 3.85 -11.74
C ILE A 220 1.04 4.47 -11.44
N THR A 221 0.00 4.09 -12.18
CA THR A 221 -1.37 4.59 -11.93
C THR A 221 -1.92 4.12 -10.59
N ALA A 222 -1.55 2.94 -10.11
CA ALA A 222 -1.87 2.49 -8.75
C ALA A 222 -1.20 3.37 -7.69
N ALA A 223 0.08 3.71 -7.85
CA ALA A 223 0.77 4.63 -6.95
C ALA A 223 0.16 6.04 -6.98
N CYS A 224 -0.14 6.58 -8.17
CA CYS A 224 -0.83 7.86 -8.33
C CYS A 224 -2.23 7.86 -7.70
N PHE A 225 -2.93 6.73 -7.71
CA PHE A 225 -4.19 6.57 -6.99
C PHE A 225 -3.97 6.69 -5.48
N LEU A 226 -3.00 5.96 -4.93
CA LEU A 226 -2.69 5.99 -3.49
C LEU A 226 -2.28 7.39 -3.01
N ALA A 227 -1.50 8.11 -3.82
CA ALA A 227 -1.08 9.47 -3.51
C ALA A 227 -2.23 10.47 -3.34
N LYS A 228 -3.42 10.21 -3.92
CA LYS A 228 -4.61 11.05 -3.69
C LYS A 228 -5.18 10.93 -2.26
N PHE A 229 -4.69 9.98 -1.46
CA PHE A 229 -5.11 9.75 -0.07
C PHE A 229 -4.02 10.10 0.94
N VAL A 230 -2.96 10.75 0.48
CA VAL A 230 -1.86 11.29 1.30
C VAL A 230 -1.74 12.78 0.99
N ASN A 231 -1.84 13.62 2.02
CA ASN A 231 -1.72 15.06 1.88
C ASN A 231 -0.24 15.48 1.97
N ASP A 232 0.15 16.14 3.06
CA ASP A 232 1.47 16.79 3.17
C ASP A 232 2.58 15.85 3.65
N THR A 233 2.24 14.64 4.09
CA THR A 233 3.22 13.73 4.72
C THR A 233 4.22 13.20 3.68
N PRO A 234 5.54 13.21 3.98
CA PRO A 234 6.52 12.47 3.18
C PRO A 234 6.15 10.99 3.12
N TRP A 235 5.93 10.48 1.92
CA TRP A 235 5.31 9.18 1.72
C TRP A 235 5.96 8.39 0.61
N ALA A 236 6.15 7.09 0.87
CA ALA A 236 6.55 6.13 -0.14
C ALA A 236 5.62 4.90 -0.15
N HIS A 237 5.29 4.46 -1.35
CA HIS A 237 4.66 3.18 -1.63
C HIS A 237 5.70 2.20 -2.17
N LEU A 238 5.75 1.00 -1.58
CA LEU A 238 6.48 -0.15 -2.09
C LEU A 238 5.50 -1.18 -2.64
N ASP A 239 5.49 -1.36 -3.96
CA ASP A 239 4.83 -2.48 -4.63
C ASP A 239 5.77 -3.70 -4.61
N ILE A 240 5.40 -4.68 -3.80
CA ILE A 240 6.19 -5.86 -3.46
C ILE A 240 5.62 -7.14 -4.06
N ALA A 241 4.71 -7.06 -5.04
CA ALA A 241 4.08 -8.23 -5.65
C ALA A 241 5.10 -9.27 -6.16
N GLY A 242 6.21 -8.81 -6.77
CA GLY A 242 7.29 -9.69 -7.24
C GLY A 242 8.19 -10.24 -6.15
N LYS A 243 8.07 -9.75 -4.91
CA LYS A 243 8.98 -10.07 -3.80
C LYS A 243 8.35 -10.88 -2.68
N ALA A 244 7.01 -10.88 -2.54
CA ALA A 244 6.32 -11.48 -1.40
C ALA A 244 6.40 -13.03 -1.36
N TRP A 245 6.61 -13.68 -2.50
CA TRP A 245 6.63 -15.14 -2.62
C TRP A 245 7.80 -15.65 -3.47
N SER A 246 8.43 -16.75 -3.05
CA SER A 246 9.53 -17.41 -3.77
C SER A 246 9.33 -18.92 -3.83
N ASP A 247 9.54 -19.49 -5.02
CA ASP A 247 9.53 -20.94 -5.23
C ASP A 247 10.86 -21.61 -4.84
N LYS A 248 11.88 -20.80 -4.52
CA LYS A 248 13.22 -21.22 -4.11
C LYS A 248 13.51 -20.75 -2.70
N ALA A 249 14.15 -21.62 -1.92
CA ALA A 249 14.72 -21.23 -0.64
C ALA A 249 16.08 -20.55 -0.84
N THR A 250 16.44 -19.67 0.10
CA THR A 250 17.79 -19.15 0.30
C THR A 250 18.30 -19.59 1.67
N ALA A 251 19.53 -19.21 2.03
CA ALA A 251 20.10 -19.55 3.33
C ALA A 251 19.28 -18.99 4.52
N THR A 252 18.52 -17.91 4.32
CA THR A 252 17.76 -17.24 5.40
C THR A 252 16.26 -17.11 5.13
N VAL A 253 15.78 -17.59 3.98
CA VAL A 253 14.38 -17.46 3.55
C VAL A 253 13.88 -18.81 3.04
N PRO A 254 12.81 -19.39 3.62
CA PRO A 254 12.26 -20.65 3.14
C PRO A 254 11.56 -20.48 1.79
N LYS A 255 11.24 -21.61 1.13
CA LYS A 255 10.28 -21.60 0.02
C LYS A 255 8.91 -21.11 0.54
N GLY A 256 8.25 -20.26 -0.24
CA GLY A 256 6.96 -19.67 0.09
C GLY A 256 7.08 -18.17 0.39
N GLY A 257 6.39 -17.71 1.44
CA GLY A 257 6.40 -16.32 1.86
C GLY A 257 7.81 -15.86 2.27
N THR A 258 8.30 -14.80 1.64
CA THR A 258 9.71 -14.39 1.79
C THR A 258 9.97 -13.51 3.01
N GLY A 259 8.94 -12.83 3.51
CA GLY A 259 9.08 -11.79 4.53
C GLY A 259 9.78 -10.52 4.03
N TYR A 260 9.88 -10.32 2.71
CA TYR A 260 10.48 -9.13 2.12
C TYR A 260 9.88 -7.85 2.71
N GLY A 261 10.75 -6.90 3.09
CA GLY A 261 10.37 -5.61 3.66
C GLY A 261 10.60 -5.55 5.16
N VAL A 262 10.61 -6.68 5.88
CA VAL A 262 10.83 -6.68 7.34
C VAL A 262 12.19 -6.09 7.69
N ARG A 263 13.27 -6.50 7.00
CA ARG A 263 14.62 -5.98 7.25
C ARG A 263 14.75 -4.55 6.73
N LEU A 264 14.27 -4.29 5.51
CA LEU A 264 14.25 -2.97 4.88
C LEU A 264 13.65 -1.90 5.81
N LEU A 265 12.45 -2.15 6.34
CA LEU A 265 11.74 -1.18 7.20
C LEU A 265 12.45 -0.99 8.54
N ASN A 266 12.98 -2.06 9.13
CA ASN A 266 13.78 -1.95 10.36
C ASN A 266 15.02 -1.10 10.14
N GLN A 267 15.73 -1.33 9.03
CA GLN A 267 16.95 -0.60 8.68
C GLN A 267 16.66 0.89 8.38
N LEU A 268 15.54 1.17 7.70
CA LEU A 268 15.06 2.54 7.47
C LEU A 268 14.79 3.25 8.79
N ILE A 269 14.06 2.61 9.71
CA ILE A 269 13.68 3.21 10.99
C ILE A 269 14.91 3.47 11.89
N ASP A 270 15.89 2.56 11.88
CA ASP A 270 17.13 2.75 12.64
C ASP A 270 17.89 3.99 12.20
N ASN A 271 18.03 4.15 10.89
CA ASN A 271 18.81 5.22 10.27
C ASN A 271 17.95 6.44 9.89
N TRP A 272 16.70 6.50 10.34
CA TRP A 272 15.77 7.54 9.95
C TRP A 272 16.35 8.94 10.17
N GLN A 273 16.31 9.74 9.11
CA GLN A 273 16.59 11.17 9.14
C GLN A 273 15.35 11.91 8.64
N ASP A 274 15.09 13.10 9.18
CA ASP A 274 13.96 13.90 8.73
C ASP A 274 14.08 14.28 7.25
N VAL A 275 12.95 14.19 6.57
CA VAL A 275 12.78 14.55 5.16
C VAL A 275 11.48 15.29 5.02
N THR A 276 11.35 16.03 3.93
CA THR A 276 10.11 16.71 3.56
C THR A 276 9.52 16.05 2.33
N ARG A 277 8.22 16.29 2.11
CA ARG A 277 7.63 16.15 0.79
C ARG A 277 8.34 17.13 -0.15
N ASP A 278 8.61 16.71 -1.37
CA ASP A 278 9.19 17.59 -2.39
C ASP A 278 8.15 18.64 -2.82
N SER A 279 8.59 19.85 -3.13
CA SER A 279 7.69 20.85 -3.75
C SER A 279 7.18 20.30 -5.08
N ASP A 280 5.88 20.39 -5.33
CA ASP A 280 5.24 19.85 -6.54
C ASP A 280 5.77 20.55 -7.81
N ASP A 281 6.91 20.13 -8.34
CA ASP A 281 7.41 20.61 -9.64
C ASP A 281 6.70 19.93 -10.84
N ALA A 282 5.70 19.07 -10.60
CA ALA A 282 4.81 18.56 -11.65
C ALA A 282 3.51 17.88 -11.13
N GLY A 283 2.46 18.65 -10.85
CA GLY A 283 1.10 18.21 -11.23
C GLY A 283 0.14 17.68 -10.16
N ALA A 284 0.12 18.26 -8.95
CA ALA A 284 -0.96 17.97 -7.99
C ALA A 284 -2.24 18.79 -8.23
N ASP A 285 -2.18 19.96 -8.88
CA ASP A 285 -3.34 20.83 -9.14
C ASP A 285 -3.48 21.19 -10.63
N ALA A 286 -3.85 20.21 -11.47
CA ALA A 286 -4.30 20.47 -12.84
C ALA A 286 -5.82 20.27 -13.02
N ASP A 287 -6.59 20.26 -11.91
CA ASP A 287 -8.06 20.20 -11.91
C ASP A 287 -8.70 21.60 -11.76
N ALA A 288 -7.96 22.68 -12.06
CA ALA A 288 -8.50 24.02 -12.26
C ALA A 288 -8.61 24.32 -13.77
N ASP A 289 -9.74 23.90 -14.34
CA ASP A 289 -10.52 24.50 -15.46
C ASP A 289 -11.29 23.41 -16.25
#